data_AF-A0A4Y5ZNW6-F1
#
_entry.id   AF-A0A4Y5ZNW6-F1
#
_cell.length_a   1.000
_cell.length_b   1.000
_cell.length_c   1.000
_cell.angle_alpha   90.00
_cell.angle_beta   90.00
_cell.angle_gamma   90.00
#
_symmetry.space_group_name_H-M   'P 1'
#
loop_
_entity.id
_entity.type
_entity.pdbx_description
1 polymer ?
#
loop_
_entity_poly.entity_id
_entity_poly.type
_entity_poly.pdbx_seq_one_letter_code
_entity_poly.pdbx_strand_id
1 'polypeptide(L)' 'MRPAIPVYAHGSEAHMVPMDKTLQAFGADVQWDDYAQMFTIVKDGAFVKVKPGANTAIVNGKPLTLQCPW' A
#
# COMPACT_ATOMS: atom_id res chain seq x y z
N MET A 1 -25.78 -1.73 -1.81
CA MET A 1 -24.31 -1.83 -1.57
C MET A 1 -23.81 -3.05 -2.32
N ARG A 2 -22.74 -2.95 -3.11
CA ARG A 2 -22.10 -4.15 -3.70
C ARG A 2 -21.40 -4.89 -2.53
N PRO A 3 -21.53 -6.22 -2.41
CA PRO A 3 -20.80 -6.96 -1.39
C PRO A 3 -19.29 -6.75 -1.61
N ALA A 4 -18.55 -6.55 -0.53
CA ALA A 4 -17.09 -6.49 -0.59
C ALA A 4 -16.57 -7.84 -1.12
N ILE A 5 -15.72 -7.80 -2.13
CA ILE A 5 -15.04 -9.01 -2.63
C ILE A 5 -14.02 -9.42 -1.54
N PRO A 6 -14.05 -10.66 -1.03
CA PRO A 6 -13.05 -11.12 -0.08
C PRO A 6 -11.66 -10.99 -0.69
N VAL A 7 -10.76 -10.34 0.03
CA VAL A 7 -9.34 -10.28 -0.30
C VAL A 7 -8.58 -11.22 0.63
N TYR A 8 -7.47 -11.79 0.16
CA TYR A 8 -6.70 -12.78 0.91
C TYR A 8 -5.24 -12.33 1.07
N ALA A 9 -4.70 -12.48 2.27
CA ALA A 9 -3.28 -12.26 2.55
C ALA A 9 -2.78 -13.31 3.55
N HIS A 10 -1.53 -13.74 3.41
CA HIS A 10 -0.88 -14.75 4.27
C HIS A 10 -1.67 -16.06 4.46
N GLY A 11 -2.42 -16.49 3.44
CA GLY A 11 -3.18 -17.75 3.45
C GLY A 11 -4.56 -17.67 4.11
N SER A 12 -5.03 -16.48 4.49
CA SER A 12 -6.33 -16.25 5.13
C SER A 12 -7.03 -15.01 4.56
N GLU A 13 -8.32 -14.85 4.86
CA GLU A 13 -9.07 -13.63 4.51
C GLU A 13 -8.42 -12.40 5.17
N ALA A 14 -8.36 -11.31 4.42
CA ALA A 14 -7.80 -10.03 4.84
C ALA A 14 -8.90 -8.98 4.93
N HIS A 15 -8.76 -8.09 5.93
CA HIS A 15 -9.62 -6.92 6.09
C HIS A 15 -8.80 -5.66 5.83
N MET A 16 -9.29 -4.81 4.93
CA MET A 16 -8.60 -3.57 4.57
C MET A 16 -8.74 -2.52 5.66
N VAL A 17 -7.67 -1.76 5.87
CA VAL A 17 -7.61 -0.61 6.79
C VAL A 17 -7.30 0.67 6.01
N PRO A 18 -7.68 1.85 6.53
CA PRO A 18 -7.32 3.12 5.89
C PRO A 18 -5.79 3.29 5.86
N MET A 19 -5.20 3.30 4.67
CA MET A 19 -3.75 3.27 4.48
C MET A 19 -3.05 4.47 5.13
N ASP A 20 -3.47 5.70 4.80
CA ASP A 20 -2.84 6.93 5.30
C ASP A 20 -2.80 6.97 6.84
N LYS A 21 -3.95 6.74 7.48
CA LYS A 21 -4.06 6.75 8.95
C LYS A 21 -3.21 5.67 9.59
N THR A 22 -3.21 4.47 9.02
CA THR A 22 -2.46 3.33 9.55
C THR A 22 -0.95 3.58 9.46
N LEU A 23 -0.49 4.09 8.31
CA LEU A 23 0.93 4.35 8.06
C LEU A 23 1.44 5.55 8.87
N GLN A 24 0.66 6.63 8.98
CA GLN A 24 1.01 7.77 9.83
C GLN A 24 1.08 7.35 11.30
N ALA A 25 0.11 6.56 11.80
CA ALA A 25 0.14 6.04 13.15
C ALA A 25 1.33 5.08 13.39
N PHE A 26 1.78 4.38 12.35
CA PHE A 26 3.00 3.57 12.37
C PHE A 26 4.29 4.41 12.34
N GLY A 27 4.20 5.72 12.14
CA GLY A 27 5.35 6.63 12.09
C GLY A 27 6.00 6.76 10.71
N ALA A 28 5.29 6.39 9.64
CA ALA A 28 5.76 6.63 8.28
C ALA A 28 5.34 8.03 7.78
N ASP A 29 6.19 8.63 6.96
CA ASP A 29 5.81 9.75 6.09
C ASP A 29 5.10 9.20 4.86
N VAL A 30 3.97 9.78 4.49
CA VAL A 30 3.12 9.36 3.37
C VAL A 30 2.81 10.57 2.51
N GLN A 31 3.27 10.55 1.26
CA GLN A 31 3.10 11.62 0.29
C GLN A 31 2.36 11.11 -0.94
N TRP A 32 1.40 11.89 -1.43
CA TRP A 32 0.69 11.65 -2.69
C TRP A 32 1.26 12.54 -3.79
N ASP A 33 1.62 11.94 -4.92
CA ASP A 33 1.93 12.64 -6.17
C ASP A 33 0.73 12.52 -7.11
N ASP A 34 0.01 13.62 -7.30
CA ASP A 34 -1.19 13.68 -8.12
C ASP A 34 -0.90 13.54 -9.62
N TYR A 35 0.26 14.00 -10.09
CA TYR A 35 0.63 13.85 -11.49
C TYR A 35 0.97 12.39 -11.82
N ALA A 36 1.74 11.73 -10.96
CA ALA A 36 2.14 10.34 -11.14
C ALA A 36 1.05 9.33 -10.72
N GLN A 37 0.02 9.80 -10.00
CA GLN A 37 -0.99 9.00 -9.32
C GLN A 37 -0.33 7.92 -8.44
N MET A 38 0.57 8.35 -7.54
CA MET A 38 1.48 7.47 -6.81
C MET A 38 1.71 7.93 -5.38
N PHE A 39 1.73 6.98 -4.45
CA PHE A 39 2.17 7.19 -3.09
C PHE A 39 3.66 6.95 -2.95
N THR A 40 4.32 7.84 -2.21
CA THR A 40 5.66 7.62 -1.66
C THR A 40 5.56 7.49 -0.16
N ILE A 41 6.11 6.40 0.39
CA ILE A 41 6.07 6.10 1.82
C ILE A 41 7.49 5.92 2.32
N VAL A 42 7.84 6.62 3.39
CA VAL A 42 9.20 6.59 3.96
C VAL A 42 9.15 6.29 5.45
N LYS A 43 9.93 5.31 5.89
CA LYS A 43 10.10 4.99 7.32
C LYS A 43 11.43 4.27 7.54
N ASP A 44 12.24 4.75 8.49
CA ASP A 44 13.48 4.08 8.94
C ASP A 44 14.40 3.59 7.79
N GLY A 45 14.55 4.39 6.73
CA GLY A 45 15.35 4.04 5.55
C GLY A 45 14.67 3.14 4.51
N ALA A 46 13.46 2.65 4.77
CA ALA A 46 12.60 2.07 3.75
C ALA A 46 11.94 3.18 2.93
N PHE A 47 12.07 3.07 1.61
CA PHE A 47 11.49 3.99 0.63
C PHE A 47 10.61 3.18 -0.33
N VAL A 48 9.30 3.41 -0.28
CA VAL A 48 8.31 2.66 -1.03
C VAL A 48 7.57 3.55 -2.00
N LYS A 49 7.39 3.08 -3.24
CA LYS A 49 6.50 3.68 -4.23
C LYS A 49 5.40 2.69 -4.61
N VAL A 50 4.14 3.12 -4.54
CA VAL A 50 3.00 2.27 -4.89
C VAL A 50 1.88 3.08 -5.52
N LYS A 51 1.23 2.50 -6.54
CA LYS A 51 0.02 3.06 -7.15
C LYS A 51 -1.22 2.34 -6.61
N PRO A 52 -2.34 3.04 -6.40
CA PRO A 52 -3.62 2.39 -6.10
C PRO A 52 -3.96 1.33 -7.15
N GLY A 53 -4.47 0.18 -6.70
CA GLY A 53 -4.83 -0.97 -7.54
C GLY A 53 -3.67 -1.73 -8.19
N ALA A 54 -2.40 -1.34 -7.97
CA ALA A 54 -1.26 -2.06 -8.54
C ALA A 54 -0.95 -3.36 -7.78
N ASN A 55 -0.66 -4.44 -8.51
CA ASN A 55 -0.22 -5.72 -7.94
C ASN A 55 1.26 -5.72 -7.51
N THR A 56 1.96 -4.60 -7.68
CA THR A 56 3.39 -4.48 -7.39
C THR A 56 3.69 -3.11 -6.82
N ALA A 57 4.49 -3.09 -5.75
CA ALA A 57 5.13 -1.88 -5.22
C ALA A 57 6.64 -1.92 -5.50
N ILE A 58 7.29 -0.77 -5.46
CA ILE A 58 8.75 -0.69 -5.50
C ILE A 58 9.24 -0.36 -4.09
N VAL A 59 10.04 -1.23 -3.49
CA VAL A 59 10.64 -1.07 -2.16
C VAL A 59 12.15 -0.97 -2.34
N ASN A 60 12.73 0.16 -1.97
CA ASN A 60 14.18 0.43 -2.09
C ASN A 60 14.72 0.10 -3.50
N GLY A 61 13.95 0.46 -4.53
CA GLY A 61 14.29 0.22 -5.95
C GLY A 61 14.00 -1.19 -6.47
N LYS A 62 13.52 -2.12 -5.63
CA LYS A 62 13.19 -3.50 -6.03
C LYS A 62 11.68 -3.74 -6.06
N PRO A 63 11.16 -4.49 -7.03
CA PRO A 63 9.74 -4.82 -7.09
C PRO A 63 9.35 -5.80 -5.97
N LEU A 64 8.17 -5.59 -5.39
CA LEU A 64 7.51 -6.46 -4.42
C LEU A 64 6.08 -6.72 -4.88
N THR A 65 5.71 -7.98 -5.07
CA THR A 65 4.34 -8.39 -5.40
C THR A 65 3.44 -8.27 -4.18
N LEU A 66 2.28 -7.62 -4.35
CA LEU A 66 1.28 -7.45 -3.31
C LEU A 66 0.21 -8.53 -3.44
N GLN A 67 -0.10 -9.22 -2.34
CA GLN A 67 -1.21 -10.17 -2.29
C GLN A 67 -2.58 -9.46 -2.28
N CYS A 68 -2.62 -8.27 -1.71
CA CYS A 68 -3.80 -7.42 -1.67
C CYS A 68 -3.44 -6.01 -2.18
N PRO A 69 -3.72 -5.71 -3.45
CA PRO A 69 -3.74 -4.33 -3.93
C PRO A 69 -4.79 -3.54 -3.16
N TRP A 70 -4.51 -2.26 -2.93
CA TRP A 70 -5.38 -1.37 -2.18
C TRP A 70 -6.07 -0.35 -3.08
#